data_AF-A0A2D0ADT8-F1
#
_entry.id   AF-A0A2D0ADT8-F1
#
_cell.length_a   1.000
_cell.length_b   1.000
_cell.length_c   1.000
_cell.angle_alpha   90.00
_cell.angle_beta   90.00
_cell.angle_gamma   90.00
#
_symmetry.space_group_name_H-M   'P 1'
#
loop_
_entity.id
_entity.type
_entity.pdbx_description
1 polymer ?
#
loop_
_entity_poly.entity_id
_entity_poly.type
_entity_poly.pdbx_seq_one_letter_code
_entity_poly.pdbx_strand_id
1 'polypeptide(L)' 'MSHSPFLVINGVALYPTRPREYAAAILQLPTLEERRAALARTPREWESLIRTHLQIAWDHPQRNHTTG' A
#
# COMPACT_ATOMS: atom_id res chain seq x y z
N MET A 1 -0.45 -10.61 -23.49
CA MET A 1 -0.59 -9.40 -22.64
C MET A 1 0.46 -9.51 -21.55
N SER A 2 1.45 -8.62 -21.50
CA SER A 2 2.44 -8.65 -20.41
C SER A 2 1.79 -8.12 -19.14
N HIS A 3 1.48 -9.00 -18.20
CA HIS A 3 1.08 -8.62 -16.85
C HIS A 3 2.35 -8.21 -16.09
N SER A 4 2.79 -6.97 -16.30
CA SER A 4 3.89 -6.41 -15.52
C SER A 4 3.45 -6.29 -14.06
N PRO A 5 4.24 -6.78 -13.09
CA PRO A 5 3.90 -6.65 -11.68
C PRO A 5 3.91 -5.18 -11.26
N PHE A 6 3.01 -4.83 -10.35
CA PHE A 6 2.98 -3.49 -9.76
C PHE A 6 4.24 -3.28 -8.91
N LEU A 7 4.54 -4.23 -8.03
CA LEU A 7 5.74 -4.25 -7.19
C LEU A 7 6.27 -5.68 -7.09
N VAL A 8 7.57 -5.81 -6.83
CA VAL A 8 8.20 -7.08 -6.45
C VAL A 8 8.83 -6.88 -5.08
N ILE A 9 8.36 -7.62 -4.09
CA ILE A 9 8.83 -7.52 -2.70
C ILE A 9 9.40 -8.88 -2.31
N ASN A 10 10.67 -8.94 -1.93
CA ASN A 10 11.37 -10.20 -1.58
C ASN A 10 11.22 -11.31 -2.65
N GLY A 11 11.23 -10.96 -3.93
CA GLY A 11 11.04 -11.90 -5.03
C GLY A 11 9.57 -12.29 -5.32
N VAL A 12 8.61 -11.77 -4.55
CA VAL A 12 7.17 -11.99 -4.78
C VAL A 12 6.60 -10.85 -5.61
N ALA A 13 6.10 -11.19 -6.79
CA ALA A 13 5.40 -10.27 -7.68
C ALA A 13 3.98 -9.99 -7.19
N LEU A 14 3.64 -8.72 -6.98
CA LEU A 14 2.34 -8.25 -6.52
C LEU A 14 1.51 -7.71 -7.68
N TYR A 15 0.27 -8.21 -7.76
CA TYR A 15 -0.74 -7.84 -8.75
C TYR A 15 -2.01 -7.33 -8.04
N PRO A 16 -1.94 -6.17 -7.36
CA PRO A 16 -3.10 -5.61 -6.69
C PRO A 16 -4.19 -5.25 -7.71
N THR A 17 -5.42 -5.63 -7.39
CA THR A 17 -6.62 -5.36 -8.23
C THR A 17 -7.60 -4.42 -7.53
N ARG A 18 -7.39 -4.15 -6.25
CA ARG A 18 -8.27 -3.32 -5.40
C ARG A 18 -7.46 -2.24 -4.67
N PRO A 19 -8.02 -1.04 -4.41
CA PRO A 19 -7.32 0.04 -3.71
C PRO A 19 -6.65 -0.37 -2.39
N ARG A 20 -7.32 -1.22 -1.59
CA ARG A 20 -6.75 -1.76 -0.34
C ARG A 20 -5.48 -2.59 -0.54
N GLU A 21 -5.38 -3.33 -1.66
CA GLU A 21 -4.24 -4.19 -1.96
C GLU A 21 -3.04 -3.33 -2.40
N TYR A 22 -3.29 -2.25 -3.14
CA TYR A 22 -2.27 -1.25 -3.43
C TYR A 22 -1.74 -0.60 -2.14
N ALA A 23 -2.64 -0.18 -1.24
CA ALA A 23 -2.23 0.39 0.04
C ALA A 23 -1.38 -0.59 0.87
N ALA A 24 -1.79 -1.87 0.97
CA ALA A 24 -1.03 -2.91 1.66
C ALA A 24 0.34 -3.17 1.02
N ALA A 25 0.44 -3.16 -0.32
CA ALA A 25 1.70 -3.31 -1.03
C ALA A 25 2.63 -2.12 -0.80
N ILE A 26 2.09 -0.90 -0.78
CA ILE A 26 2.85 0.32 -0.48
C ILE A 26 3.37 0.28 0.96
N LEU A 27 2.56 -0.15 1.94
CA LEU A 27 2.97 -0.22 3.35
C LEU A 27 4.14 -1.18 3.61
N GLN A 28 4.30 -2.21 2.78
CA GLN A 28 5.42 -3.16 2.87
C GLN A 28 6.77 -2.54 2.47
N LEU A 29 6.77 -1.40 1.79
CA LEU A 29 8.02 -0.73 1.40
C LEU A 29 8.69 -0.10 2.62
N PRO A 30 10.02 -0.29 2.79
CA PRO A 30 10.71 0.13 4.00
C PRO A 30 10.89 1.64 4.11
N THR A 31 11.03 2.35 2.98
CA THR A 31 11.28 3.80 2.99
C THR A 31 10.08 4.63 2.54
N LEU A 32 10.02 5.88 3.02
CA LEU A 32 9.01 6.84 2.59
C LEU A 32 9.11 7.19 1.09
N GLU A 33 10.33 7.21 0.55
CA GLU A 33 10.57 7.52 -0.85
C GLU A 33 10.00 6.45 -1.77
N GLU A 34 10.26 5.17 -1.48
CA GLU A 34 9.69 4.05 -2.20
C GLU A 34 8.16 4.05 -2.13
N ARG A 35 7.59 4.36 -0.95
CA ARG A 35 6.13 4.48 -0.77
C ARG A 35 5.53 5.55 -1.68
N ARG A 36 6.18 6.72 -1.80
CA ARG A 36 5.74 7.81 -2.67
C ARG A 36 5.87 7.43 -4.14
N ALA A 37 6.97 6.80 -4.54
CA ALA A 37 7.16 6.32 -5.90
C ALA A 37 6.12 5.25 -6.28
N ALA A 38 5.80 4.34 -5.36
CA ALA A 38 4.77 3.33 -5.56
C ALA A 38 3.37 3.96 -5.68
N LEU A 39 3.03 4.93 -4.83
CA LEU A 39 1.76 5.67 -4.93
C LEU A 39 1.62 6.38 -6.28
N ALA A 40 2.70 7.00 -6.79
CA ALA A 40 2.70 7.66 -8.10
C ALA A 40 2.48 6.69 -9.28
N ARG A 41 2.77 5.40 -9.10
CA ARG A 41 2.53 4.34 -10.10
C ARG A 41 1.12 3.77 -10.05
N THR A 42 0.30 4.17 -9.07
CA THR A 42 -1.08 3.70 -8.94
C THR A 42 -2.00 4.39 -9.95
N PRO A 43 -3.13 3.77 -10.33
CA PRO A 43 -4.15 4.44 -11.14
C PRO A 43 -4.67 5.69 -10.43
N ARG A 44 -4.73 6.82 -11.16
CA ARG A 44 -5.05 8.14 -10.60
C ARG A 44 -6.45 8.20 -9.99
N GLU A 45 -7.39 7.42 -10.56
CA GLU A 45 -8.74 7.26 -10.05
C GLU A 45 -8.79 6.62 -8.65
N TRP A 46 -7.77 5.84 -8.28
CA TRP A 46 -7.68 5.14 -7.01
C TRP A 46 -6.74 5.81 -6.02
N GLU A 47 -5.89 6.74 -6.47
CA GLU A 47 -4.90 7.44 -5.63
C GLU A 47 -5.54 8.02 -4.35
N SER A 48 -6.71 8.65 -4.47
CA SER A 48 -7.44 9.23 -3.34
C SER A 48 -7.86 8.16 -2.32
N LEU A 49 -8.44 7.05 -2.79
CA LEU A 49 -8.84 5.93 -1.94
C LEU A 49 -7.65 5.24 -1.29
N ILE A 50 -6.56 5.05 -2.03
CA ILE A 50 -5.32 4.46 -1.54
C ILE A 50 -4.73 5.34 -0.45
N ARG A 51 -4.68 6.67 -0.63
CA ARG A 51 -4.27 7.62 0.41
C ARG A 51 -5.12 7.51 1.66
N THR A 52 -6.44 7.45 1.54
CA THR A 52 -7.33 7.24 2.69
C THR A 52 -7.00 5.94 3.41
N HIS A 53 -6.79 4.83 2.70
CA HIS A 53 -6.41 3.57 3.31
C HIS A 53 -5.05 3.62 4.01
N LEU A 54 -4.06 4.28 3.41
CA LEU A 54 -2.75 4.49 4.02
C LEU A 54 -2.85 5.34 5.30
N GLN A 55 -3.65 6.40 5.27
CA GLN A 55 -3.89 7.23 6.44
C GLN A 55 -4.61 6.46 7.54
N ILE A 56 -5.65 5.68 7.22
CA ILE A 56 -6.34 4.81 8.18
C ILE A 56 -5.35 3.80 8.76
N ALA A 57 -4.50 3.16 7.97
CA ALA A 57 -3.52 2.20 8.46
C ALA A 57 -2.46 2.84 9.37
N TRP A 58 -2.10 4.09 9.12
CA TRP A 58 -1.17 4.87 9.95
C TRP A 58 -1.83 5.35 11.25
N ASP A 59 -3.07 5.83 11.15
CA ASP A 59 -3.86 6.35 12.26
C ASP A 59 -4.46 5.24 13.12
N HIS A 60 -4.56 4.01 12.60
CA HIS A 60 -5.07 2.88 13.37
C HIS A 60 -4.14 2.66 14.55
N PRO A 61 -4.55 2.98 15.79
CA PRO A 61 -3.76 2.60 16.94
C PRO A 61 -3.79 1.07 16.92
N GLN A 62 -2.63 0.44 16.67
CA GLN A 62 -2.47 -0.95 17.08
C GLN A 62 -2.97 -0.99 18.50
N ARG A 63 -4.10 -1.69 18.70
CA ARG A 63 -4.87 -1.70 19.93
C ARG A 63 -3.87 -1.78 21.06
N ASN A 64 -3.71 -0.67 21.79
CA ASN A 64 -3.11 -0.68 23.09
C ASN A 64 -4.03 -1.62 23.85
N HIS A 65 -3.62 -2.89 23.91
CA HIS A 65 -4.24 -3.91 24.72
C HIS A 65 -3.82 -3.56 26.15
N THR A 66 -4.33 -2.43 26.64
CA THR A 66 -4.41 -2.17 28.06
C THR A 66 -5.52 -3.08 28.54
N THR A 67 -5.15 -4.33 28.79
CA THR A 67 -5.89 -5.19 29.69
C THR A 67 -6.04 -4.40 30.98
N GLY A 68 -7.26 -3.97 31.29
CA GLY A 68 -7.69 -3.40 32.55
C GLY A 68 -8.98 -4.08 32.95
#